data_AF-A0A377EQF7-F1
#
_entry.id   AF-A0A377EQF7-F1
#
_cell.length_a   1.000
_cell.length_b   1.000
_cell.length_c   1.000
_cell.angle_alpha   90.00
_cell.angle_beta   90.00
_cell.angle_gamma   90.00
#
_symmetry.space_group_name_H-M   'P 1'
#
loop_
_entity.id
_entity.type
_entity.pdbx_description
1 polymer ?
#
loop_
_entity_poly.entity_id
_entity_poly.type
_entity_poly.pdbx_seq_one_letter_code
_entity_poly.pdbx_strand_id
1 'polypeptide(L)'
;MLSDSGEAQSQESIQDKISQCKFPVSSGNFQCPPESIQCPITLERPEEGVFVKNSDSSAVCCLFDFDAFSRLASEGSYHPLTREPITASMIISPDKCVYDPIKGNFIIKDS
;
A
#
# COMPACT_ATOMS: atom_id res chain seq x y z
N MET A 1 -29.46 34.28 -5.64
CA MET A 1 -28.95 33.61 -6.86
C MET A 1 -27.44 33.72 -6.81
N LEU A 2 -26.59 32.71 -6.67
CA LEU A 2 -26.70 31.25 -6.54
C LEU A 2 -25.49 30.88 -5.65
N SER A 3 -25.72 30.07 -4.62
CA SER A 3 -24.65 29.47 -3.84
C SER A 3 -24.04 28.35 -4.68
N ASP A 4 -22.85 28.56 -5.21
CA ASP A 4 -22.07 27.51 -5.85
C ASP A 4 -21.29 26.77 -4.75
N SER A 5 -21.97 25.83 -4.10
CA SER A 5 -21.34 24.85 -3.22
C SER A 5 -20.69 23.78 -4.10
N GLY A 6 -19.52 24.11 -4.65
CA GLY A 6 -18.63 23.11 -5.23
C GLY A 6 -18.20 22.14 -4.15
N GLU A 7 -18.66 20.90 -4.23
CA GLU A 7 -18.21 19.79 -3.40
C GLU A 7 -16.68 19.68 -3.53
N ALA A 8 -15.96 20.14 -2.51
CA ALA A 8 -14.58 19.73 -2.31
C ALA A 8 -14.62 18.22 -2.06
N GLN A 9 -14.43 17.42 -3.10
CA GLN A 9 -14.01 16.04 -2.94
C GLN A 9 -12.69 16.11 -2.16
N SER A 10 -12.76 15.91 -0.85
CA SER A 10 -11.61 15.89 0.03
C SER A 10 -10.62 14.90 -0.56
N GLN A 11 -9.50 15.39 -1.11
CA GLN A 11 -8.40 14.50 -1.48
C GLN A 11 -7.98 13.79 -0.20
N GLU A 12 -8.25 12.49 -0.14
CA GLU A 12 -7.90 11.68 1.03
C GLU A 12 -6.40 11.81 1.30
N SER A 13 -6.05 12.17 2.54
CA SER A 13 -4.64 12.26 2.94
C SER A 13 -3.98 10.90 2.80
N ILE A 14 -2.76 10.88 2.26
CA ILE A 14 -1.95 9.66 2.15
C ILE A 14 -1.80 9.00 3.53
N GLN A 15 -1.62 9.81 4.59
CA GLN A 15 -1.46 9.32 5.96
C GLN A 15 -2.75 8.69 6.51
N ASP A 16 -3.91 9.26 6.20
CA ASP A 16 -5.20 8.68 6.58
C ASP A 16 -5.39 7.35 5.86
N LYS A 17 -5.02 7.28 4.58
CA LYS A 17 -5.14 6.05 3.78
C LYS A 17 -4.23 4.92 4.27
N ILE A 18 -2.97 5.23 4.60
CA ILE A 18 -2.03 4.27 5.23
C ILE A 18 -2.63 3.76 6.54
N SER A 19 -3.11 4.67 7.39
CA SER A 19 -3.68 4.31 8.70
C SER A 19 -4.93 3.43 8.59
N GLN A 20 -5.80 3.67 7.59
CA GLN A 20 -6.99 2.85 7.34
C GLN A 20 -6.66 1.48 6.73
N CYS A 21 -5.59 1.37 5.94
CA CYS A 21 -5.23 0.16 5.21
C CYS A 21 -4.19 -0.71 5.93
N LYS A 22 -3.70 -0.29 7.10
CA LYS A 22 -2.77 -1.09 7.89
C LYS A 22 -3.43 -2.35 8.43
N PHE A 23 -2.67 -3.41 8.58
CA PHE A 23 -3.16 -4.67 9.12
C PHE A 23 -2.04 -5.47 9.83
N PRO A 24 -2.37 -6.34 10.79
CA PRO A 24 -1.39 -7.21 11.42
C PRO A 24 -0.94 -8.31 10.45
N VAL A 25 0.35 -8.34 10.13
CA VAL A 25 0.94 -9.29 9.19
C VAL A 25 1.12 -10.66 9.85
N SER A 26 1.33 -10.70 11.17
CA SER A 26 1.44 -11.92 11.97
C SER A 26 0.14 -12.73 12.01
N SER A 27 -1.01 -12.07 11.89
CA SER A 27 -2.34 -12.70 11.81
C SER A 27 -2.71 -13.14 10.38
N GLY A 28 -1.93 -12.71 9.38
CA GLY A 28 -2.16 -13.04 7.99
C GLY A 28 -1.77 -14.49 7.71
N ASN A 29 -2.75 -15.32 7.33
CA ASN A 29 -2.52 -16.61 6.70
C ASN A 29 -2.05 -16.38 5.25
N PHE A 30 -0.86 -15.80 5.10
CA PHE A 30 -0.24 -15.67 3.80
C PHE A 30 0.22 -17.05 3.35
N GLN A 31 -0.50 -17.63 2.40
CA GLN A 31 -0.06 -18.84 1.68
C GLN A 31 1.04 -18.47 0.67
N CYS A 32 2.13 -17.87 1.15
CA CYS A 32 3.25 -17.42 0.33
C CYS A 32 4.60 -17.73 1.01
N PRO A 33 5.71 -17.71 0.25
CA PRO A 33 7.04 -17.83 0.82
C PRO A 33 7.38 -16.69 1.80
N PRO A 34 8.21 -16.92 2.84
CA PRO A 34 8.60 -15.89 3.81
C PRO A 34 9.20 -14.63 3.19
N GLU A 35 10.01 -14.78 2.15
CA GLU A 35 10.63 -13.69 1.39
C GLU A 35 9.61 -12.79 0.69
N SER A 36 8.41 -13.30 0.38
CA SER A 36 7.36 -12.49 -0.27
C SER A 36 6.74 -11.46 0.68
N ILE A 37 6.84 -11.66 1.99
CA ILE A 37 6.27 -10.78 3.03
C ILE A 37 7.36 -10.00 3.79
N GLN A 38 8.56 -9.90 3.22
CA GLN A 38 9.62 -9.05 3.73
C GLN A 38 9.40 -7.61 3.25
N CYS A 39 9.43 -6.65 4.16
CA CYS A 39 9.38 -5.24 3.81
C CYS A 39 10.68 -4.82 3.08
N PRO A 40 10.60 -4.23 1.87
CA PRO A 40 11.79 -3.80 1.14
C PRO A 40 12.58 -2.66 1.79
N ILE A 41 11.97 -1.92 2.73
CA ILE A 41 12.63 -0.80 3.44
C ILE A 41 13.41 -1.32 4.64
N THR A 42 12.77 -2.13 5.50
CA THR A 42 13.37 -2.61 6.75
C THR A 42 14.16 -3.90 6.56
N LEU A 43 13.93 -4.61 5.45
CA LEU A 43 14.49 -5.94 5.18
C LEU A 43 14.07 -6.99 6.22
N GLU A 44 12.91 -6.80 6.86
CA GLU A 44 12.35 -7.72 7.84
C GLU A 44 10.87 -7.95 7.57
N ARG A 45 10.29 -9.01 8.15
CA ARG A 45 8.84 -9.19 8.14
C ARG A 45 8.23 -8.17 9.10
N PRO A 46 7.35 -7.25 8.64
CA PRO A 46 6.73 -6.29 9.52
C PRO A 46 5.72 -6.93 10.49
N GLU A 47 5.49 -6.32 11.64
CA GLU A 47 4.39 -6.68 12.55
C GLU A 47 3.05 -6.16 12.03
N GLU A 48 3.00 -4.87 11.72
CA GLU A 48 1.92 -4.20 11.00
C GLU A 48 2.38 -3.80 9.61
N GLY A 49 1.60 -4.15 8.60
CA GLY A 49 1.94 -3.91 7.20
C GLY A 49 0.89 -3.09 6.47
N VAL A 50 1.32 -2.52 5.34
CA VAL A 50 0.46 -1.86 4.36
C VAL A 50 0.80 -2.39 2.97
N PHE A 51 -0.22 -2.69 2.17
CA PHE A 51 -0.03 -3.02 0.78
C PHE A 51 -0.05 -1.76 -0.08
N VAL A 52 0.95 -1.65 -0.95
CA VAL A 52 1.13 -0.49 -1.82
C VAL A 52 1.42 -0.98 -3.24
N LYS A 53 0.69 -0.47 -4.22
CA LYS A 53 0.93 -0.71 -5.65
C LYS A 53 2.29 -0.17 -6.04
N ASN A 54 2.99 -0.85 -6.96
CA ASN A 54 4.27 -0.36 -7.46
C ASN A 54 4.15 0.98 -8.23
N SER A 55 2.98 1.24 -8.80
CA SER A 55 2.58 2.48 -9.47
C SER A 55 1.06 2.58 -9.44
N ASP A 56 0.51 3.75 -9.79
CA ASP A 56 -0.94 3.94 -9.89
C ASP A 56 -1.61 3.02 -10.92
N SER A 57 -0.88 2.60 -11.96
CA SER A 57 -1.37 1.68 -12.99
C SER A 57 -0.95 0.22 -12.77
N SER A 58 -0.09 -0.06 -11.79
CA SER A 58 0.45 -1.40 -11.54
C SER A 58 -0.62 -2.34 -11.02
N ALA A 59 -0.71 -3.54 -11.60
CA ALA A 59 -1.46 -4.65 -11.01
C ALA A 59 -0.68 -5.38 -9.90
N VAL A 60 0.59 -5.04 -9.68
CA VAL A 60 1.46 -5.59 -8.65
C VAL A 60 1.47 -4.65 -7.44
N CYS A 61 1.33 -5.23 -6.26
CA CYS A 61 1.46 -4.57 -4.97
C CYS A 61 2.57 -5.23 -4.14
N CYS A 62 3.14 -4.49 -3.20
CA CYS A 62 4.18 -4.94 -2.29
C CYS A 62 3.78 -4.64 -0.85
N LEU A 63 4.24 -5.51 0.06
CA LEU A 63 4.07 -5.30 1.49
C LEU A 63 5.18 -4.39 2.00
N PHE A 64 4.80 -3.33 2.69
CA PHE A 64 5.72 -2.49 3.44
C PHE A 64 5.38 -2.50 4.92
N ASP A 65 6.39 -2.27 5.74
CA ASP A 65 6.24 -1.95 7.16
C ASP A 65 5.48 -0.63 7.30
N PHE A 66 4.48 -0.62 8.19
CA PHE A 66 3.61 0.52 8.41
C PHE A 66 4.40 1.78 8.80
N ASP A 67 5.25 1.69 9.82
CA ASP A 67 5.99 2.85 10.33
C ASP A 67 7.01 3.35 9.32
N ALA A 68 7.73 2.43 8.67
CA ALA A 68 8.73 2.78 7.67
C ALA A 68 8.10 3.47 6.44
N PHE A 69 6.99 2.95 5.93
CA PHE A 69 6.31 3.54 4.78
C PHE A 69 5.59 4.85 5.14
N SER A 70 4.97 4.93 6.32
CA SER A 70 4.33 6.14 6.83
C SER A 70 5.30 7.31 6.93
N ARG A 71 6.49 7.07 7.48
CA ARG A 71 7.58 8.07 7.53
C ARG A 71 8.02 8.50 6.14
N LEU A 72 8.22 7.56 5.23
CA LEU A 72 8.64 7.86 3.88
C LEU A 72 7.60 8.73 3.14
N ALA A 73 6.31 8.41 3.30
CA ALA A 73 5.21 9.19 2.75
C ALA A 73 5.09 10.59 3.38
N SER A 74 5.32 10.74 4.69
CA SER A 74 5.25 12.05 5.37
C SER A 74 6.40 12.98 4.99
N GLU A 75 7.55 12.42 4.61
CA GLU A 75 8.70 13.14 4.07
C GLU A 75 8.51 13.56 2.60
N GLY A 76 7.40 13.20 1.96
CA GLY A 76 7.14 13.50 0.55
C GLY A 76 8.07 12.77 -0.42
N SER A 77 8.60 11.61 0.00
CA SER A 77 9.51 10.79 -0.81
C SER A 77 8.79 10.00 -1.90
N TYR A 78 9.59 9.35 -2.75
CA TYR A 78 9.13 8.52 -3.86
C TYR A 78 9.03 7.04 -3.47
N HIS A 79 8.20 6.28 -4.19
CA HIS A 79 8.02 4.85 -3.99
C HIS A 79 9.37 4.11 -4.00
N PRO A 80 9.68 3.27 -2.98
CA PRO A 80 11.02 2.69 -2.79
C PRO A 80 11.54 1.87 -3.97
N LEU A 81 10.64 1.19 -4.69
CA LEU A 81 11.00 0.26 -5.75
C LEU A 81 11.02 0.92 -7.14
N THR A 82 10.07 1.82 -7.40
CA THR A 82 9.81 2.36 -8.75
C THR A 82 10.21 3.81 -8.90
N ARG A 83 10.46 4.52 -7.79
CA ARG A 83 10.76 5.95 -7.76
C ARG A 83 9.63 6.83 -8.31
N GLU A 84 8.40 6.31 -8.39
CA GLU A 84 7.21 7.10 -8.71
C GLU A 84 6.72 7.91 -7.50
N PRO A 85 6.05 9.07 -7.70
CA PRO A 85 5.43 9.80 -6.61
C PRO A 85 4.42 8.92 -5.86
N ILE A 86 4.46 8.93 -4.53
CA ILE A 86 3.50 8.18 -3.73
C ILE A 86 2.16 8.91 -3.74
N THR A 87 1.11 8.20 -4.13
CA THR A 87 -0.27 8.72 -4.13
C THR A 87 -1.16 7.86 -3.24
N ALA A 88 -2.28 8.42 -2.80
CA ALA A 88 -3.25 7.69 -1.97
C ALA A 88 -3.84 6.47 -2.71
N SER A 89 -3.96 6.53 -4.03
CA SER A 89 -4.47 5.43 -4.87
C SER A 89 -3.51 4.24 -4.98
N MET A 90 -2.23 4.42 -4.66
CA MET A 90 -1.29 3.31 -4.55
C MET A 90 -1.54 2.48 -3.28
N ILE A 91 -2.10 3.07 -2.22
CA ILE A 91 -2.35 2.37 -0.95
C ILE A 91 -3.71 1.67 -1.02
N ILE A 92 -3.69 0.36 -0.82
CA ILE A 92 -4.84 -0.51 -1.05
C ILE A 92 -5.20 -1.29 0.21
N SER A 93 -6.51 -1.57 0.34
CA SER A 93 -7.01 -2.43 1.40
C SER A 93 -6.44 -3.85 1.27
N PRO A 94 -6.12 -4.51 2.40
CA PRO A 94 -5.41 -5.78 2.38
C PRO A 94 -6.15 -6.92 1.69
N ASP A 95 -7.48 -6.89 1.68
CA ASP A 95 -8.34 -7.86 0.98
C ASP A 95 -8.25 -7.76 -0.54
N LYS A 96 -7.70 -6.66 -1.07
CA LYS A 96 -7.55 -6.42 -2.52
C LYS A 96 -6.19 -6.84 -3.08
N CYS A 97 -5.22 -7.18 -2.24
CA CYS A 97 -3.88 -7.57 -2.65
C CYS A 97 -3.62 -9.04 -2.26
N VAL A 98 -3.56 -9.93 -3.26
CA VAL A 98 -3.47 -11.37 -3.05
C VAL A 98 -2.19 -11.93 -3.66
N TYR A 99 -1.61 -12.92 -3.01
CA TYR A 99 -0.43 -13.59 -3.55
C TYR A 99 -0.82 -14.47 -4.74
N ASP A 100 -0.21 -14.22 -5.89
CA ASP A 100 -0.31 -15.07 -7.08
C ASP A 100 0.90 -16.01 -7.11
N PRO A 101 0.72 -17.33 -6.83
CA PRO A 101 1.83 -18.28 -6.80
C PRO A 101 2.40 -18.59 -8.18
N ILE A 102 1.67 -18.31 -9.26
CA ILE A 102 2.16 -18.48 -10.64
C ILE A 102 3.11 -17.33 -10.99
N LYS A 103 2.77 -16.11 -10.58
CA LYS A 103 3.60 -14.92 -10.80
C LYS A 103 4.67 -14.69 -9.73
N GLY A 104 4.57 -15.37 -8.60
CA GLY A 104 5.46 -15.21 -7.45
C GLY A 104 5.39 -13.85 -6.78
N ASN A 105 4.29 -13.11 -6.95
CA ASN A 105 4.13 -11.73 -6.48
C ASN A 105 2.71 -11.49 -5.96
N PHE A 106 2.55 -10.46 -5.14
CA PHE A 106 1.22 -9.97 -4.79
C PHE A 106 0.63 -9.13 -5.92
N ILE A 107 -0.62 -9.40 -6.24
CA ILE A 107 -1.37 -8.72 -7.30
C ILE A 107 -2.70 -8.19 -6.78
N ILE A 108 -3.20 -7.17 -7.46
CA ILE A 108 -4.55 -6.66 -7.24
C ILE A 108 -5.54 -7.72 -7.70
N LYS A 109 -6.49 -8.07 -6.82
CA LYS A 109 -7.61 -8.92 -7.18
C LYS A 109 -8.54 -8.13 -8.10
N ASP A 110 -8.73 -8.63 -9.32
CA ASP A 110 -9.80 -8.13 -10.19
C ASP A 110 -11.14 -8.31 -9.45
N SER A 111 -11.92 -7.23 -9.38
CA SER A 111 -13.21 -7.20 -8.67
C SER A 111 -14.26 -8.07 -9.34
#